data_AF-A0AA38XDR6-F1
#
_entry.id   AF-A0AA38XDR6-F1
#
_cell.length_a   1.000
_cell.length_b   1.000
_cell.length_c   1.000
_cell.angle_alpha   90.00
_cell.angle_beta   90.00
_cell.angle_gamma   90.00
#
_symmetry.space_group_name_H-M   'P 1'
#
loop_
_entity.id
_entity.type
_entity.pdbx_description
1 polymer ?
#
loop_
_entity_poly.entity_id
_entity_poly.type
_entity_poly.pdbx_seq_one_letter_code
_entity_poly.pdbx_strand_id
1 'polypeptide(L)'
;MPTDTPTRPIDLQEATRLSTVFVDRIFEAWTKLNEIVPNREALIRKKWRKKTKQRREKVLREAWPNIPQGHASHLPILLAALQERSISSEEVGTLRWPNINLEDLVQPELLATYLGSRARNLPHVFAHEDQHTVLAARSAGAFEPISLPDCTMLLIGQATRETYGRILSFEDDMNATTSTSTESILTPD
;
A
#
# COMPACT_ATOMS: atom_id res chain seq x y z
N MET A 1 -17.90 19.74 4.16
CA MET A 1 -18.99 18.88 4.64
C MET A 1 -18.37 17.59 5.11
N PRO A 2 -18.59 17.12 6.35
CA PRO A 2 -18.22 15.77 6.72
C PRO A 2 -19.19 14.85 5.96
N THR A 3 -18.70 14.18 4.92
CA THR A 3 -19.43 13.06 4.34
C THR A 3 -19.27 11.91 5.33
N ASP A 4 -20.34 11.55 6.03
CA ASP A 4 -20.45 10.27 6.76
C ASP A 4 -20.30 9.15 5.73
N THR A 5 -19.06 8.87 5.36
CA THR A 5 -18.73 7.79 4.46
C THR A 5 -18.99 6.54 5.26
N PRO A 6 -19.91 5.66 4.83
CA PRO A 6 -20.19 4.44 5.56
C PRO A 6 -18.87 3.70 5.74
N THR A 7 -18.55 3.38 6.98
CA THR A 7 -17.38 2.60 7.35
C THR A 7 -17.84 1.29 7.92
N ARG A 8 -17.07 0.23 7.70
CA ARG A 8 -17.29 -1.03 8.39
C ARG A 8 -16.61 -0.96 9.76
N PRO A 9 -17.36 -0.83 10.87
CA PRO A 9 -16.76 -0.92 12.20
C PRO A 9 -16.28 -2.34 12.45
N ILE A 10 -15.11 -2.47 13.06
CA ILE A 10 -14.60 -3.75 13.60
C ILE A 10 -14.07 -3.54 15.01
N ASP A 11 -13.95 -4.62 15.77
CA ASP A 11 -13.29 -4.59 17.07
C ASP A 11 -11.78 -4.82 16.95
N LEU A 12 -11.06 -4.61 18.06
CA LEU A 12 -9.61 -4.76 18.13
C LEU A 12 -9.15 -6.20 17.82
N GLN A 13 -9.94 -7.21 18.19
CA GLN A 13 -9.61 -8.61 17.97
C GLN A 13 -9.61 -8.93 16.47
N GLU A 14 -10.67 -8.54 15.76
CA GLU A 14 -10.80 -8.71 14.33
C GLU A 14 -9.77 -7.88 13.58
N ALA A 15 -9.51 -6.65 14.01
CA ALA A 15 -8.48 -5.80 13.40
C ALA A 15 -7.09 -6.42 13.53
N THR A 16 -6.76 -6.95 14.70
CA THR A 16 -5.48 -7.65 14.95
C THR A 16 -5.38 -8.89 14.08
N ARG A 17 -6.45 -9.69 13.99
CA ARG A 17 -6.48 -10.89 13.13
C ARG A 17 -6.27 -10.54 11.66
N LEU A 18 -6.96 -9.53 11.15
CA LEU A 18 -6.81 -9.06 9.77
C LEU A 18 -5.40 -8.53 9.52
N SER A 19 -4.87 -7.72 10.45
CA SER A 19 -3.52 -7.18 10.35
C SER A 19 -2.49 -8.31 10.22
N THR A 20 -2.51 -9.31 11.11
CA THR A 20 -1.62 -10.47 11.04
C THR A 20 -1.67 -11.17 9.68
N VAL A 21 -2.87 -11.41 9.13
CA VAL A 21 -3.03 -12.04 7.81
C VAL A 21 -2.41 -11.18 6.70
N PHE A 22 -2.58 -9.86 6.74
CA PHE A 22 -2.01 -8.97 5.72
C PHE A 22 -0.50 -8.81 5.85
N VAL A 23 0.01 -8.67 7.07
CA VAL A 23 1.44 -8.60 7.37
C VAL A 23 2.14 -9.85 6.87
N ASP A 24 1.58 -11.03 7.14
CA ASP A 24 2.11 -12.30 6.66
C ASP A 24 2.26 -12.33 5.14
N ARG A 25 1.21 -11.90 4.41
CA ARG A 25 1.22 -11.85 2.95
C ARG A 25 2.23 -10.83 2.42
N ILE A 26 2.32 -9.65 3.04
CA ILE A 26 3.26 -8.59 2.64
C ILE A 26 4.70 -9.08 2.79
N PHE A 27 5.04 -9.64 3.95
CA PHE A 27 6.40 -10.14 4.20
C PHE A 27 6.72 -11.38 3.37
N GLU A 28 5.77 -12.29 3.15
CA GLU A 28 5.99 -13.43 2.24
C GLU A 28 6.28 -12.96 0.80
N ALA A 29 5.50 -12.00 0.29
CA ALA A 29 5.71 -11.43 -1.04
C ALA A 29 7.05 -10.67 -1.12
N TRP A 30 7.38 -9.88 -0.09
CA TRP A 30 8.64 -9.16 0.01
C TRP A 30 9.83 -10.14 0.04
N THR A 31 9.79 -11.18 0.86
CA THR A 31 10.87 -12.19 0.95
C THR A 31 11.09 -12.85 -0.42
N LYS A 32 10.02 -13.28 -1.10
CA LYS A 32 10.14 -13.84 -2.46
C LYS A 32 10.80 -12.85 -3.42
N LEU A 33 10.40 -11.58 -3.37
CA LEU A 33 10.96 -10.56 -4.24
C LEU A 33 12.45 -10.26 -3.91
N ASN A 34 12.77 -10.17 -2.62
CA ASN A 34 14.11 -9.94 -2.09
C ASN A 34 15.06 -11.12 -2.38
N GLU A 35 14.56 -12.36 -2.44
CA GLU A 35 15.36 -13.51 -2.83
C GLU A 35 15.59 -13.58 -4.35
N ILE A 36 14.57 -13.27 -5.15
CA ILE A 36 14.64 -13.42 -6.60
C ILE A 36 15.42 -12.27 -7.25
N VAL A 37 15.09 -11.04 -6.92
CA VAL A 37 15.51 -9.87 -7.70
C VAL A 37 17.02 -9.62 -7.57
N PRO A 38 17.64 -9.48 -6.38
CA PRO A 38 19.08 -9.25 -6.27
C PRO A 38 19.92 -10.30 -6.99
N ASN A 39 19.50 -11.57 -6.93
CA ASN A 39 20.20 -12.69 -7.57
C ASN A 39 20.00 -12.77 -9.08
N ARG A 40 18.92 -12.21 -9.62
CA ARG A 40 18.52 -12.35 -11.03
C ARG A 40 18.31 -11.04 -11.76
N GLU A 41 18.57 -9.89 -11.15
CA GLU A 41 18.22 -8.59 -11.70
C GLU A 41 18.88 -8.33 -13.05
N ALA A 42 20.17 -8.61 -13.17
CA ALA A 42 20.90 -8.45 -14.43
C ALA A 42 20.27 -9.31 -15.55
N LEU A 43 19.83 -10.53 -15.20
CA LEU A 43 19.14 -11.41 -16.13
C LEU A 43 17.74 -10.90 -16.47
N ILE A 44 16.95 -10.46 -15.48
CA ILE A 44 15.61 -9.87 -15.64
C ILE A 44 15.70 -8.66 -16.58
N ARG A 45 16.59 -7.69 -16.29
CA ARG A 45 16.83 -6.50 -17.13
C ARG A 45 17.20 -6.90 -18.56
N LYS A 46 18.20 -7.78 -18.73
CA LYS A 46 18.65 -8.25 -20.04
C LYS A 46 17.54 -8.91 -20.84
N LYS A 47 16.74 -9.78 -20.21
CA LYS A 47 15.63 -10.49 -20.86
C LYS A 47 14.47 -9.56 -21.17
N TRP A 48 14.12 -8.65 -20.25
CA TRP A 48 13.04 -7.69 -20.42
C TRP A 48 13.33 -6.70 -21.55
N ARG A 49 14.54 -6.13 -21.56
CA ARG A 49 15.02 -5.21 -22.60
C ARG A 49 14.98 -5.81 -24.00
N LYS A 50 15.29 -7.11 -24.13
CA LYS A 50 15.24 -7.84 -25.40
C LYS A 50 13.82 -8.17 -25.90
N LYS A 51 12.80 -8.14 -25.04
CA LYS A 51 11.41 -8.35 -25.48
C LYS A 51 10.89 -7.13 -26.25
N THR A 52 10.08 -7.37 -27.26
CA THR A 52 9.30 -6.32 -27.95
C THR A 52 8.21 -5.79 -27.02
N LYS A 53 7.68 -4.59 -27.29
CA LYS A 53 6.57 -4.00 -26.53
C LYS A 53 5.39 -4.98 -26.40
N GLN A 54 4.92 -5.55 -27.51
CA GLN A 54 3.83 -6.55 -27.53
C GLN A 54 4.11 -7.77 -26.64
N ARG A 55 5.36 -8.28 -26.61
CA ARG A 55 5.73 -9.40 -25.74
C ARG A 55 5.78 -9.02 -24.27
N ARG A 56 6.13 -7.77 -23.95
CA ARG A 56 6.10 -7.23 -22.58
C ARG A 56 4.66 -7.08 -22.11
N GLU A 57 3.80 -6.50 -22.94
CA GLU A 57 2.36 -6.38 -22.67
C GLU A 57 1.73 -7.73 -22.40
N LYS A 58 2.03 -8.74 -23.24
CA LYS A 58 1.54 -10.10 -23.06
C LYS A 58 1.92 -10.66 -21.69
N VAL A 59 3.19 -10.56 -21.30
CA VAL A 59 3.66 -11.06 -19.99
C VAL A 59 2.98 -10.32 -18.83
N LEU A 60 2.82 -9.00 -18.92
CA LEU A 60 2.18 -8.21 -17.87
C LEU A 60 0.70 -8.58 -17.73
N ARG A 61 -0.02 -8.74 -18.85
CA ARG A 61 -1.44 -9.13 -18.83
C ARG A 61 -1.66 -10.58 -18.41
N GLU A 62 -0.71 -11.48 -18.66
CA GLU A 62 -0.74 -12.85 -18.11
C GLU A 62 -0.60 -12.83 -16.58
N ALA A 63 0.22 -11.95 -16.02
CA ALA A 63 0.42 -11.83 -14.57
C ALA A 63 -0.66 -10.99 -13.88
N TRP A 64 -1.20 -9.97 -14.56
CA TRP A 64 -2.22 -9.06 -14.06
C TRP A 64 -3.18 -8.70 -15.22
N PRO A 65 -4.26 -9.49 -15.41
CA PRO A 65 -5.19 -9.30 -16.53
C PRO A 65 -5.79 -7.90 -16.62
N ASN A 66 -6.17 -7.34 -15.48
CA ASN A 66 -6.84 -6.03 -15.37
C ASN A 66 -5.87 -4.93 -14.95
N ILE A 67 -4.65 -4.93 -15.50
CA ILE A 67 -3.68 -3.86 -15.25
C ILE A 67 -4.18 -2.53 -15.87
N PRO A 68 -4.12 -1.39 -15.16
CA PRO A 68 -4.48 -0.09 -15.72
C PRO A 68 -3.68 0.21 -17.00
N GLN A 69 -4.32 0.78 -18.02
CA GLN A 69 -3.68 0.86 -19.35
C GLN A 69 -2.60 1.94 -19.43
N GLY A 70 -2.82 3.10 -18.82
CA GLY A 70 -1.87 4.21 -18.93
C GLY A 70 -1.91 5.16 -17.74
N HIS A 71 -1.13 6.23 -17.85
CA HIS A 71 -1.11 7.28 -16.85
C HIS A 71 -2.51 7.82 -16.57
N ALA A 72 -2.76 8.16 -15.30
CA ALA A 72 -4.00 8.81 -14.89
C ALA A 72 -5.30 8.03 -15.21
N SER A 73 -5.23 6.72 -15.51
CA SER A 73 -6.42 5.86 -15.73
C SER A 73 -7.40 5.89 -14.55
N HIS A 74 -6.91 6.24 -13.36
CA HIS A 74 -7.69 6.40 -12.14
C HIS A 74 -8.51 7.70 -12.11
N LEU A 75 -8.15 8.76 -12.85
CA LEU A 75 -8.81 10.07 -12.75
C LEU A 75 -10.27 10.05 -13.23
N PRO A 76 -10.63 9.48 -14.40
CA PRO A 76 -12.02 9.40 -14.81
C PRO A 76 -12.89 8.60 -13.83
N ILE A 77 -12.31 7.54 -13.24
CA ILE A 77 -12.96 6.71 -12.24
C ILE A 77 -13.20 7.51 -10.96
N LEU A 78 -12.18 8.25 -10.50
CA LEU A 78 -12.27 9.10 -9.32
C LEU A 78 -13.30 10.21 -9.49
N LEU A 79 -13.35 10.87 -10.65
CA LEU A 79 -14.37 11.87 -10.97
C LEU A 79 -15.77 11.28 -10.92
N ALA A 80 -15.94 10.07 -11.43
CA ALA A 80 -17.20 9.35 -11.35
C ALA A 80 -17.59 9.01 -9.90
N ALA A 81 -16.63 8.59 -9.07
CA ALA A 81 -16.88 8.31 -7.65
C ALA A 81 -17.33 9.56 -6.90
N LEU A 82 -16.71 10.71 -7.18
CA LEU A 82 -17.12 12.03 -6.65
C LEU A 82 -18.53 12.44 -7.10
N GLN A 83 -19.02 11.90 -8.20
CA GLN A 83 -20.39 12.06 -8.68
C GLN A 83 -21.33 10.96 -8.16
N GLU A 84 -20.93 10.24 -7.10
CA GLU A 84 -21.69 9.17 -6.46
C GLU A 84 -22.02 7.99 -7.38
N ARG A 85 -21.27 7.83 -8.49
CA ARG A 85 -21.39 6.64 -9.33
C ARG A 85 -20.80 5.43 -8.61
N SER A 86 -21.55 4.33 -8.63
CA SER A 86 -21.03 3.03 -8.21
C SER A 86 -19.79 2.64 -9.03
N ILE A 87 -18.73 2.27 -8.32
CA ILE A 87 -17.44 1.88 -8.87
C ILE A 87 -17.32 0.35 -8.81
N SER A 88 -16.99 -0.27 -9.94
CA SER A 88 -16.81 -1.73 -10.03
C SER A 88 -15.53 -2.19 -9.31
N SER A 89 -15.46 -3.49 -8.97
CA SER A 89 -14.27 -4.06 -8.32
C SER A 89 -12.99 -3.90 -9.15
N GLU A 90 -13.09 -3.87 -10.48
CA GLU A 90 -11.94 -3.66 -11.37
C GLU A 90 -11.44 -2.21 -11.29
N GLU A 91 -12.38 -1.27 -11.32
CA GLU A 91 -12.10 0.15 -11.17
C GLU A 91 -11.51 0.48 -9.79
N VAL A 92 -11.97 -0.18 -8.72
CA VAL A 92 -11.34 -0.10 -7.38
C VAL A 92 -9.87 -0.55 -7.43
N GLY A 93 -9.56 -1.58 -8.21
CA GLY A 93 -8.17 -2.02 -8.42
C GLY A 93 -7.30 -0.93 -9.06
N THR A 94 -7.86 -0.18 -10.01
CA THR A 94 -7.17 0.96 -10.65
C THR A 94 -6.96 2.13 -9.69
N LEU A 95 -7.94 2.41 -8.83
CA LEU A 95 -7.86 3.45 -7.80
C LEU A 95 -6.87 3.12 -6.68
N ARG A 96 -6.63 1.83 -6.39
CA ARG A 96 -5.66 1.39 -5.38
C ARG A 96 -4.20 1.54 -5.82
N TRP A 97 -3.94 1.44 -7.12
CA TRP A 97 -2.59 1.45 -7.66
C TRP A 97 -2.43 2.49 -8.77
N PRO A 98 -2.70 3.78 -8.50
CA PRO A 98 -2.75 4.81 -9.54
C PRO A 98 -1.41 5.00 -10.26
N ASN A 99 -0.31 4.62 -9.61
CA ASN A 99 1.06 4.73 -10.11
C ASN A 99 1.57 3.48 -10.85
N ILE A 100 0.77 2.41 -10.96
CA ILE A 100 1.15 1.18 -11.66
C ILE A 100 0.25 1.01 -12.89
N ASN A 101 0.84 1.06 -14.08
CA ASN A 101 0.11 0.94 -15.34
C ASN A 101 0.93 0.23 -16.43
N LEU A 102 0.25 -0.21 -17.47
CA LEU A 102 0.84 -0.96 -18.58
C LEU A 102 1.80 -0.11 -19.40
N GLU A 103 1.42 1.13 -19.72
CA GLU A 103 2.22 2.10 -20.50
C GLU A 103 3.64 2.32 -19.94
N ASP A 104 3.76 2.40 -18.62
CA ASP A 104 5.04 2.52 -17.92
C ASP A 104 5.77 1.18 -17.82
N LEU A 105 5.08 0.12 -17.38
CA LEU A 105 5.75 -1.15 -17.12
C LEU A 105 6.26 -1.83 -18.40
N VAL A 106 5.71 -1.50 -19.57
CA VAL A 106 6.25 -1.97 -20.86
C VAL A 106 7.55 -1.28 -21.25
N GLN A 107 7.93 -0.17 -20.61
CA GLN A 107 9.21 0.48 -20.86
C GLN A 107 10.37 -0.47 -20.48
N PRO A 108 11.50 -0.43 -21.21
CA PRO A 108 12.58 -1.41 -21.02
C PRO A 108 13.21 -1.41 -19.63
N GLU A 109 13.19 -0.26 -18.92
CA GLU A 109 13.89 -0.09 -17.65
C GLU A 109 12.94 0.00 -16.45
N LEU A 110 11.72 0.52 -16.62
CA LEU A 110 10.84 0.87 -15.51
C LEU A 110 10.40 -0.34 -14.68
N LEU A 111 10.01 -1.46 -15.32
CA LEU A 111 9.63 -2.68 -14.57
C LEU A 111 10.78 -3.17 -13.69
N ALA A 112 11.99 -3.26 -14.22
CA ALA A 112 13.13 -3.77 -13.46
C ALA A 112 13.55 -2.81 -12.35
N THR A 113 13.45 -1.49 -12.58
CA THR A 113 13.68 -0.48 -11.55
C THR A 113 12.64 -0.54 -10.44
N TYR A 114 11.36 -0.69 -10.79
CA TYR A 114 10.28 -0.87 -9.82
C TYR A 114 10.49 -2.11 -8.95
N LEU A 115 10.73 -3.27 -9.58
CA LEU A 115 11.02 -4.52 -8.86
C LEU A 115 12.27 -4.39 -7.99
N GLY A 116 13.34 -3.78 -8.50
CA GLY A 116 14.58 -3.56 -7.75
C GLY A 116 14.40 -2.65 -6.53
N SER A 117 13.56 -1.62 -6.63
CA SER A 117 13.22 -0.75 -5.50
C SER A 117 12.45 -1.51 -4.43
N ARG A 118 11.38 -2.21 -4.81
CA ARG A 118 10.54 -2.99 -3.89
C ARG A 118 11.27 -4.20 -3.27
N ALA A 119 12.26 -4.78 -3.98
CA ALA A 119 13.02 -5.92 -3.49
C ALA A 119 14.03 -5.57 -2.40
N ARG A 120 14.68 -4.40 -2.50
CA ARG A 120 15.81 -4.04 -1.64
C ARG A 120 15.42 -3.22 -0.40
N ASN A 121 14.18 -2.72 -0.37
CA ASN A 121 13.68 -1.90 0.72
C ASN A 121 12.60 -2.67 1.47
N LEU A 122 12.54 -2.50 2.80
CA LEU A 122 11.52 -3.10 3.65
C LEU A 122 10.13 -2.46 3.39
N PRO A 123 9.03 -3.17 3.68
CA PRO A 123 7.67 -2.65 3.47
C PRO A 123 7.41 -1.26 4.08
N HIS A 124 7.93 -0.96 5.27
CA HIS A 124 7.73 0.33 5.92
C HIS A 124 8.21 1.53 5.10
N VAL A 125 9.16 1.35 4.18
CA VAL A 125 9.74 2.43 3.37
C VAL A 125 8.67 2.99 2.42
N PHE A 126 7.72 2.16 2.01
CA PHE A 126 6.65 2.53 1.09
C PHE A 126 5.33 2.80 1.77
N ALA A 127 5.17 2.46 3.06
CA ALA A 127 3.89 2.52 3.76
C ALA A 127 3.21 3.88 3.64
N HIS A 128 3.94 4.98 3.84
CA HIS A 128 3.40 6.33 3.70
C HIS A 128 2.89 6.60 2.27
N GLU A 129 3.71 6.32 1.26
CA GLU A 129 3.35 6.60 -0.13
C GLU A 129 2.20 5.69 -0.60
N ASP A 130 2.22 4.41 -0.23
CA ASP A 130 1.16 3.46 -0.55
C ASP A 130 -0.18 3.89 0.07
N GLN A 131 -0.17 4.48 1.29
CA GLN A 131 -1.37 5.08 1.90
C GLN A 131 -1.79 6.39 1.25
N HIS A 132 -0.82 7.25 0.92
CA HIS A 132 -1.07 8.56 0.34
C HIS A 132 -1.71 8.45 -1.05
N THR A 133 -1.26 7.49 -1.86
CA THR A 133 -1.76 7.28 -3.23
C THR A 133 -3.24 6.91 -3.30
N VAL A 134 -3.79 6.27 -2.27
CA VAL A 134 -5.20 5.85 -2.21
C VAL A 134 -6.11 6.85 -1.48
N LEU A 135 -5.54 7.93 -0.92
CA LEU A 135 -6.28 8.89 -0.11
C LEU A 135 -7.43 9.54 -0.88
N ALA A 136 -7.18 9.98 -2.12
CA ALA A 136 -8.21 10.61 -2.94
C ALA A 136 -9.39 9.67 -3.22
N ALA A 137 -9.12 8.40 -3.53
CA ALA A 137 -10.14 7.39 -3.75
C ALA A 137 -10.94 7.08 -2.49
N ARG A 138 -10.28 7.03 -1.33
CA ARG A 138 -10.91 6.88 -0.02
C ARG A 138 -11.83 8.08 0.28
N SER A 139 -11.35 9.31 0.07
CA SER A 139 -12.13 10.53 0.28
C SER A 139 -13.32 10.65 -0.67
N ALA A 140 -13.22 10.07 -1.87
CA ALA A 140 -14.33 10.00 -2.82
C ALA A 140 -15.32 8.84 -2.54
N GLY A 141 -15.15 8.10 -1.43
CA GLY A 141 -16.03 6.98 -1.09
C GLY A 141 -15.94 5.79 -2.04
N ALA A 142 -14.86 5.69 -2.84
CA ALA A 142 -14.75 4.67 -3.88
C ALA A 142 -14.60 3.23 -3.34
N PHE A 143 -14.26 3.09 -2.06
CA PHE A 143 -14.32 1.83 -1.33
C PHE A 143 -14.57 2.11 0.15
N GLU A 144 -15.29 1.19 0.80
CA GLU A 144 -15.64 1.26 2.21
C GLU A 144 -14.39 1.10 3.08
N PRO A 145 -13.98 2.12 3.85
CA PRO A 145 -12.87 1.97 4.78
C PRO A 145 -13.32 1.17 6.00
N ILE A 146 -12.41 0.38 6.53
CA ILE A 146 -12.55 -0.24 7.84
C ILE A 146 -12.33 0.85 8.89
N SER A 147 -13.23 0.96 9.86
CA SER A 147 -13.09 1.87 11.00
C SER A 147 -12.82 1.09 12.27
N LEU A 148 -11.81 1.53 13.01
CA LEU A 148 -11.47 1.08 14.35
C LEU A 148 -11.19 2.35 15.17
N PRO A 149 -12.17 2.84 15.97
CA PRO A 149 -11.98 4.04 16.77
C PRO A 149 -10.90 3.82 17.83
N ASP A 150 -10.29 4.92 18.27
CA ASP A 150 -9.33 4.98 19.37
C ASP A 150 -8.11 4.05 19.25
N CYS A 151 -7.79 3.64 18.02
CA CYS A 151 -6.63 2.81 17.73
C CYS A 151 -5.80 3.41 16.58
N THR A 152 -4.51 3.09 16.58
CA THR A 152 -3.61 3.38 15.47
C THR A 152 -2.84 2.14 15.04
N MET A 153 -2.53 2.03 13.75
CA MET A 153 -1.72 0.95 13.21
C MET A 153 -0.30 1.46 12.91
N LEU A 154 0.69 0.78 13.47
CA LEU A 154 2.11 1.10 13.28
C LEU A 154 2.64 0.47 11.99
N LEU A 155 2.96 1.31 11.01
CA LEU A 155 3.57 0.86 9.75
C LEU A 155 4.94 1.50 9.52
N ILE A 156 5.05 2.81 9.77
CA ILE A 156 6.27 3.57 9.51
C ILE A 156 7.32 3.28 10.59
N GLY A 157 8.57 3.07 10.15
CA GLY A 157 9.68 2.72 11.04
C GLY A 157 9.67 1.29 11.59
N GLN A 158 8.67 0.48 11.21
CA GLN A 158 8.54 -0.91 11.70
C GLN A 158 9.20 -1.89 10.73
N ALA A 159 10.43 -2.31 11.05
CA ALA A 159 11.29 -3.08 10.16
C ALA A 159 11.05 -4.60 10.17
N THR A 160 10.27 -5.11 11.11
CA THR A 160 10.05 -6.55 11.27
C THR A 160 8.59 -6.92 11.09
N ARG A 161 8.34 -8.21 10.83
CA ARG A 161 7.00 -8.77 10.73
C ARG A 161 6.19 -8.60 12.02
N GLU A 162 6.85 -8.66 13.17
CA GLU A 162 6.22 -8.59 14.50
C GLU A 162 5.84 -7.15 14.88
N THR A 163 6.54 -6.16 14.33
CA THR A 163 6.36 -4.75 14.65
C THR A 163 5.46 -4.04 13.62
N TYR A 164 5.56 -4.43 12.34
CA TYR A 164 4.79 -3.87 11.26
C TYR A 164 3.33 -4.34 11.29
N GLY A 165 2.39 -3.40 11.21
CA GLY A 165 0.94 -3.65 11.29
C GLY A 165 0.42 -3.80 12.72
N ARG A 166 1.26 -3.60 13.75
CA ARG A 166 0.81 -3.69 15.14
C ARG A 166 -0.20 -2.58 15.45
N ILE A 167 -1.29 -2.94 16.11
CA ILE A 167 -2.37 -2.00 16.47
C ILE A 167 -2.19 -1.61 17.94
N LEU A 168 -2.25 -0.32 18.23
CA LEU A 168 -2.22 0.24 19.57
C LEU A 168 -3.56 0.91 19.88
N SER A 169 -4.13 0.60 21.05
CA SER A 169 -5.27 1.32 21.61
C SER A 169 -4.77 2.53 22.40
N PHE A 170 -5.42 3.68 22.26
CA PHE A 170 -5.11 4.87 23.05
C PHE A 170 -5.48 4.72 24.53
N GLU A 171 -6.34 3.76 24.88
CA GLU A 171 -6.72 3.48 26.27
C GLU A 171 -5.63 2.73 27.05
N ASP A 172 -4.82 1.91 26.36
CA ASP A 172 -3.74 1.14 26.98
C ASP A 172 -2.52 2.00 27.36
N ASP A 173 -2.27 3.09 26.61
CA ASP A 173 -1.14 4.01 26.85
C ASP A 173 -1.36 4.93 28.08
N MET A 174 -2.61 5.21 28.46
CA MET A 174 -2.93 6.01 29.66
C MET A 174 -2.59 5.27 30.98
N ASN A 175 -2.58 3.93 30.97
CA ASN A 175 -2.18 3.12 32.12
C ASN A 175 -0.68 2.82 32.17
N ALA A 176 0.05 2.99 31.06
CA ALA A 176 1.51 2.85 31.03
C ALA A 176 2.23 4.13 31.47
N THR A 177 1.58 5.30 31.35
CA THR A 177 2.20 6.60 31.65
C THR A 177 2.21 6.94 33.15
N THR A 178 1.56 6.14 34.01
CA THR A 178 1.54 6.41 35.48
C THR A 178 2.77 5.89 36.22
N SER A 179 3.77 5.32 35.56
CA SER A 179 4.99 4.85 36.24
C SER A 179 6.22 4.90 35.35
N THR A 180 6.63 6.09 34.91
CA THR A 180 8.00 6.61 35.10
C THR A 180 8.19 7.97 34.42
N SER A 181 8.89 8.83 35.15
CA SER A 181 9.57 10.06 34.69
C SER A 181 8.81 11.36 34.87
N THR A 182 9.10 11.96 36.03
CA THR A 182 9.06 13.40 36.30
C THR A 182 9.89 14.13 35.24
N GLU A 183 9.27 14.68 34.20
CA GLU A 183 9.94 15.65 33.34
C GLU A 183 9.97 17.01 34.05
N SER A 184 11.14 17.33 34.59
CA SER A 184 11.53 18.69 34.94
C SER A 184 12.39 19.26 33.81
N ILE A 185 11.89 20.37 33.24
CA ILE A 185 12.63 21.54 32.73
C ILE A 185 13.29 21.44 31.35
N LEU A 186 12.83 22.30 30.43
CA LEU A 186 13.65 23.37 29.83
C LEU A 186 12.75 24.41 29.15
N THR A 187 12.68 25.61 29.72
CA THR A 187 12.30 26.84 29.03
C THR A 187 13.55 27.44 28.39
N PRO A 188 13.52 27.91 27.13
CA PRO A 188 14.65 28.65 26.55
C PRO A 188 14.60 30.14 26.94
N ASP A 189 15.80 30.70 27.11
CA ASP A 189 16.09 32.13 27.34
C ASP A 189 15.67 33.04 26.16
#